data_AF-A0A920DV04-F1
#
_entry.id   AF-A0A920DV04-F1
#
_cell.length_a   1.000
_cell.length_b   1.000
_cell.length_c   1.000
_cell.angle_alpha   90.00
_cell.angle_beta   90.00
_cell.angle_gamma   90.00
#
_symmetry.space_group_name_H-M   'P 1'
#
loop_
_entity.id
_entity.type
_entity.pdbx_description
1 polymer ?
#
loop_
_entity_poly.entity_id
_entity_poly.type
_entity_poly.pdbx_seq_one_letter_code
_entity_poly.pdbx_strand_id
1 'polypeptide(L)'
;MVKLLHLLVFVVPLILSCEDSSNNDYGTLNFDMRLDSDANGFYHLSLNKDSWQTLHRVSAIIKDKDEQPVENFWMEWESNLYWYLGDTLGYVVKRGLTDELVILVMIRFI
;
A
#
# COMPACT_ATOMS: atom_id res chain seq x y z
N MET A 1 -30.43 50.86 0.12
CA MET A 1 -30.47 49.65 -0.73
C MET A 1 -29.22 49.46 -1.58
N VAL A 2 -28.79 50.42 -2.40
CA VAL A 2 -27.68 50.26 -3.37
C VAL A 2 -26.33 49.87 -2.73
N LYS A 3 -25.98 50.42 -1.56
CA LYS A 3 -24.74 50.08 -0.83
C LYS A 3 -24.71 48.62 -0.31
N LEU A 4 -25.86 48.07 0.08
CA LEU A 4 -25.99 46.68 0.52
C LEU A 4 -25.85 45.72 -0.67
N LEU A 5 -26.36 46.12 -1.85
CA LEU A 5 -26.21 45.37 -3.09
C LEU A 5 -24.74 45.27 -3.54
N HIS A 6 -23.97 46.36 -3.43
CA HIS A 6 -22.54 46.37 -3.77
C HIS A 6 -21.71 45.49 -2.82
N LEU A 7 -22.05 45.50 -1.53
CA LEU A 7 -21.42 44.61 -0.55
C LEU A 7 -21.69 43.13 -0.88
N LEU A 8 -22.91 42.80 -1.28
CA LEU A 8 -23.30 41.44 -1.69
C LEU A 8 -22.55 40.99 -2.96
N VAL A 9 -22.40 41.86 -3.96
CA VAL A 9 -21.65 41.56 -5.19
C VAL A 9 -20.17 41.27 -4.92
N PHE A 10 -19.57 41.91 -3.91
CA PHE A 10 -18.17 41.70 -3.58
C PHE A 10 -17.93 40.48 -2.66
N VAL A 11 -18.92 40.11 -1.83
CA VAL A 11 -18.81 39.01 -0.86
C VAL A 11 -19.18 37.64 -1.46
N VAL A 12 -20.10 37.59 -2.42
CA VAL A 12 -20.56 36.33 -3.06
C VAL A 12 -19.45 35.54 -3.81
N PRO A 13 -18.48 36.15 -4.50
CA PRO A 13 -17.42 35.39 -5.15
C PRO A 13 -16.40 34.79 -4.15
N LEU A 14 -16.29 35.34 -2.94
CA LEU A 14 -15.38 34.85 -1.90
C LEU A 14 -15.88 33.56 -1.23
N ILE A 15 -17.19 33.31 -1.24
CA ILE A 15 -17.81 32.10 -0.66
C ILE A 15 -18.04 30.97 -1.68
N LEU A 16 -17.86 31.24 -2.98
CA LEU A 16 -18.00 30.24 -4.05
C LEU A 16 -16.65 29.69 -4.54
N SER A 17 -15.53 30.26 -4.09
CA SER A 17 -14.18 29.80 -4.46
C SER A 17 -13.68 28.70 -3.52
N CYS A 18 -14.35 27.55 -3.52
CA CYS A 18 -13.75 26.34 -2.98
C CYS A 18 -14.21 25.17 -3.85
N GLU A 19 -13.40 24.85 -4.85
CA GLU A 19 -13.55 23.64 -5.64
C GLU A 19 -12.34 22.77 -5.30
N ASP A 20 -12.56 21.77 -4.44
CA ASP A 20 -11.57 20.74 -4.17
C ASP A 20 -11.55 19.79 -5.37
N SER A 21 -10.66 20.05 -6.32
CA SER A 21 -10.40 19.13 -7.42
C SER A 21 -9.52 17.99 -6.91
N SER A 22 -10.10 17.11 -6.08
CA SER A 22 -9.47 15.83 -5.77
C SER A 22 -9.56 14.94 -7.02
N ASN A 23 -8.69 15.20 -8.00
CA ASN A 23 -8.37 14.23 -9.04
C ASN A 23 -7.64 13.08 -8.35
N ASN A 24 -8.43 12.17 -7.80
CA ASN A 24 -7.98 10.90 -7.27
C ASN A 24 -7.64 9.98 -8.45
N ASP A 25 -6.58 10.32 -9.18
CA ASP A 25 -6.00 9.48 -10.23
C ASP A 25 -5.22 8.35 -9.53
N TYR A 26 -5.95 7.43 -8.92
CA TYR A 26 -5.37 6.22 -8.34
C TYR A 26 -4.93 5.32 -9.49
N GLY A 27 -3.64 5.03 -9.56
CA GLY A 27 -3.12 4.03 -10.49
C GLY A 27 -3.71 2.64 -10.22
N THR A 28 -3.95 1.86 -11.27
CA THR A 28 -4.35 0.47 -11.16
C THR A 28 -3.12 -0.40 -10.90
N LEU A 29 -3.13 -1.13 -9.79
CA LEU A 29 -2.08 -2.07 -9.42
C LEU A 29 -2.40 -3.47 -9.94
N ASN A 30 -1.51 -4.05 -10.75
CA ASN A 30 -1.64 -5.42 -11.24
C ASN A 30 -0.49 -6.30 -10.73
N PHE A 31 -0.83 -7.46 -10.19
CA PHE A 31 0.09 -8.40 -9.58
C PHE A 31 0.35 -9.60 -10.51
N ASP A 32 1.63 -9.88 -10.75
CA ASP A 32 2.11 -11.14 -11.32
C ASP A 32 2.55 -12.06 -10.18
N MET A 33 1.64 -12.95 -9.78
CA MET A 33 1.85 -13.89 -8.67
C MET A 33 2.68 -15.09 -9.05
N ARG A 34 2.79 -15.44 -10.34
CA ARG A 34 3.48 -16.65 -10.84
C ARG A 34 3.08 -17.94 -10.11
N LEU A 35 1.83 -18.00 -9.67
CA LEU A 35 1.24 -19.14 -8.98
C LEU A 35 -0.15 -19.38 -9.55
N ASP A 36 -0.58 -20.63 -9.52
CA ASP A 36 -1.96 -20.96 -9.81
C ASP A 36 -2.85 -20.54 -8.63
N SER A 37 -4.03 -20.03 -8.96
CA SER A 37 -5.07 -19.73 -7.98
C SER A 37 -6.08 -20.88 -7.91
N ASP A 38 -6.70 -21.05 -6.75
CA ASP A 38 -7.82 -21.96 -6.58
C ASP A 38 -9.16 -21.33 -7.05
N ALA A 39 -10.25 -22.08 -6.92
CA ALA A 39 -11.59 -21.62 -7.29
C ALA A 39 -12.09 -20.41 -6.46
N ASN A 40 -11.44 -20.11 -5.33
CA ASN A 40 -11.75 -18.95 -4.48
C ASN A 40 -10.81 -17.76 -4.76
N GLY A 41 -9.83 -17.91 -5.65
CA GLY A 41 -8.88 -16.86 -6.00
C GLY A 41 -7.64 -16.79 -5.11
N PHE A 42 -7.39 -17.77 -4.23
CA PHE A 42 -6.18 -17.80 -3.41
C PHE A 42 -5.02 -18.46 -4.15
N TYR A 43 -3.84 -17.83 -4.08
CA TYR A 43 -2.61 -18.35 -4.68
C TYR A 43 -1.89 -19.31 -3.74
N HIS A 44 -1.44 -20.45 -4.26
CA HIS A 44 -0.84 -21.51 -3.44
C HIS A 44 0.64 -21.70 -3.78
N LEU A 45 1.53 -21.41 -2.83
CA LEU A 45 2.95 -21.72 -2.93
C LEU A 45 3.24 -23.09 -2.32
N SER A 46 3.69 -24.04 -3.14
CA SER A 46 4.16 -25.33 -2.63
C SER A 46 5.54 -25.19 -1.98
N LEU A 47 5.65 -25.59 -0.72
CA LEU A 47 6.90 -25.51 0.03
C LEU A 47 7.86 -26.63 -0.38
N ASN A 48 9.11 -26.27 -0.65
CA ASN A 48 10.21 -27.22 -0.79
C ASN A 48 10.55 -27.80 0.57
N LYS A 49 10.31 -29.10 0.76
CA LYS A 49 10.54 -29.82 2.03
C LYS A 49 11.99 -30.29 2.20
N ASP A 50 12.78 -30.26 1.13
CA ASP A 50 14.18 -30.67 1.14
C ASP A 50 15.14 -29.50 1.46
N SER A 51 14.58 -28.30 1.65
CA SER A 51 15.30 -27.07 1.96
C SER A 51 14.66 -26.37 3.14
N TRP A 52 15.47 -25.64 3.91
CA TRP A 52 15.00 -24.77 4.99
C TRP A 52 14.35 -23.48 4.46
N GLN A 53 14.42 -23.23 3.15
CA GLN A 53 13.84 -22.05 2.50
C GLN A 53 13.17 -22.41 1.18
N THR A 54 11.98 -21.84 0.96
CA THR A 54 11.30 -21.78 -0.35
C THR A 54 11.26 -20.33 -0.81
N LEU A 55 11.99 -20.00 -1.87
CA LEU A 55 12.02 -18.66 -2.44
C LEU A 55 10.94 -18.52 -3.52
N HIS A 56 10.16 -17.45 -3.43
CA HIS A 56 9.17 -17.10 -4.45
C HIS A 56 9.21 -15.60 -4.74
N ARG A 57 9.04 -15.20 -6.00
CA ARG A 57 9.06 -13.80 -6.42
C ARG A 57 7.71 -13.37 -6.94
N VAL A 58 7.09 -12.48 -6.18
CA VAL A 58 5.94 -11.67 -6.59
C VAL A 58 6.44 -10.45 -7.37
N SER A 59 5.72 -10.06 -8.42
CA SER A 59 5.99 -8.82 -9.15
C SER A 59 4.70 -8.03 -9.31
N ALA A 60 4.79 -6.71 -9.45
CA ALA A 60 3.65 -5.86 -9.68
C ALA A 60 3.99 -4.71 -10.63
N ILE A 61 2.98 -4.23 -11.35
CA ILE A 61 3.07 -3.06 -12.21
C ILE A 61 1.87 -2.16 -11.87
N ILE A 62 2.14 -0.89 -11.64
CA ILE A 62 1.12 0.14 -11.48
C ILE A 62 1.00 0.94 -12.78
N LYS A 63 -0.23 1.21 -13.20
CA LYS A 63 -0.52 2.01 -14.39
C LYS A 63 -1.50 3.12 -14.07
N ASP A 64 -1.33 4.29 -14.69
CA ASP A 64 -2.32 5.38 -14.62
C ASP A 64 -3.55 5.10 -15.50
N LYS A 65 -4.48 6.05 -15.53
CA LYS A 65 -5.70 5.98 -16.36
C LYS A 65 -5.43 5.92 -17.87
N ASP A 66 -4.24 6.33 -18.31
CA ASP A 66 -3.79 6.34 -19.71
C ASP A 66 -2.90 5.11 -20.00
N GLU A 67 -2.96 4.10 -19.13
CA GLU A 67 -2.21 2.83 -19.16
C GLU A 67 -0.68 2.97 -19.10
N GLN A 68 -0.16 4.12 -18.70
CA GLN A 68 1.27 4.37 -18.57
C GLN A 68 1.80 3.90 -17.21
N PRO A 69 3.00 3.32 -17.15
CA PRO A 69 3.59 2.92 -15.89
C PRO A 69 3.84 4.14 -15.00
N VAL A 70 3.41 4.06 -13.74
CA VAL A 70 3.67 5.13 -12.77
C VAL A 70 5.06 4.93 -12.17
N GLU A 71 5.89 5.97 -12.24
CA GLU A 71 7.20 6.00 -11.61
C GLU A 71 7.08 6.48 -10.15
N ASN A 72 7.88 5.88 -9.25
CA ASN A 72 8.02 6.29 -7.85
C ASN A 72 6.72 6.29 -7.03
N PHE A 73 6.14 5.11 -6.81
CA PHE A 73 5.00 4.90 -5.91
C PHE A 73 5.42 4.19 -4.62
N TRP A 74 4.71 4.50 -3.53
CA TRP A 74 4.91 3.83 -2.25
C TRP A 74 4.12 2.52 -2.20
N MET A 75 4.75 1.46 -1.66
CA MET A 75 4.13 0.15 -1.52
C MET A 75 4.43 -0.40 -0.13
N GLU A 76 3.40 -0.89 0.54
CA GLU A 76 3.47 -1.50 1.85
C GLU A 76 3.08 -2.97 1.77
N TRP A 77 3.62 -3.79 2.67
CA TRP A 77 3.35 -5.21 2.75
C TRP A 77 3.03 -5.58 4.18
N GLU A 78 1.98 -6.38 4.36
CA GLU A 78 1.64 -7.00 5.63
C GLU A 78 1.62 -8.52 5.47
N SER A 79 1.90 -9.23 6.57
CA SER A 79 1.86 -10.68 6.61
C SER A 79 1.34 -11.14 7.96
N ASN A 80 0.47 -12.14 7.95
CA ASN A 80 0.03 -12.86 9.14
C ASN A 80 1.02 -13.98 9.53
N LEU A 81 2.01 -14.29 8.69
CA LEU A 81 3.01 -15.33 8.95
C LEU A 81 4.18 -14.76 9.77
N TYR A 82 4.48 -15.44 10.89
CA TYR A 82 5.64 -15.16 11.73
C TYR A 82 6.52 -16.42 11.88
N TRP A 83 7.82 -16.23 12.07
CA TRP A 83 8.80 -17.31 12.16
C TRP A 83 9.48 -17.25 13.54
N TYR A 84 9.55 -18.39 14.23
CA TYR A 84 10.39 -18.53 15.42
C TYR A 84 11.78 -19.01 14.98
N LEU A 85 12.79 -18.16 15.13
CA LEU A 85 14.18 -18.59 15.06
C LEU A 85 14.47 -19.37 16.34
N GLY A 86 14.59 -20.69 16.24
CA GLY A 86 14.96 -21.57 17.38
C GLY A 86 16.44 -21.45 17.78
N ASP A 87 17.04 -20.28 17.58
CA ASP A 87 18.46 -19.99 17.81
C ASP A 87 18.59 -18.86 18.85
N THR A 88 19.63 -18.90 19.67
CA THR A 88 19.94 -17.89 20.69
C THR A 88 20.56 -16.61 20.10
N LEU A 89 20.95 -16.61 18.81
CA LEU A 89 21.63 -15.50 18.15
C LEU A 89 20.70 -14.48 17.45
N GLY A 90 19.40 -14.78 17.33
CA GLY A 90 18.42 -13.89 16.70
C GLY A 90 17.28 -13.53 17.65
N TYR A 91 16.85 -12.28 17.65
CA TYR A 91 15.65 -11.83 18.36
C TYR A 91 14.70 -11.13 17.40
N VAL A 92 13.42 -11.47 17.47
CA VAL A 92 12.37 -10.77 16.72
C VAL A 92 12.07 -9.46 17.44
N VAL A 93 12.33 -8.33 16.80
CA VAL A 93 11.99 -7.02 17.36
C VAL A 93 10.59 -6.63 16.93
N LYS A 94 9.64 -6.74 17.85
CA LYS A 94 8.32 -6.14 17.70
C LYS A 94 8.41 -4.65 18.03
N ARG A 95 8.43 -3.79 17.01
CA ARG A 95 8.32 -2.32 17.21
C ARG A 95 6.93 -1.87 16.82
N GLY A 96 6.13 -1.44 17.80
CA GLY A 96 4.94 -0.65 17.52
C GLY A 96 5.39 0.77 17.16
N LEU A 97 5.21 1.16 15.89
CA LEU A 97 5.45 2.54 15.45
C LEU A 97 4.16 3.39 15.48
N THR A 98 3.02 2.76 15.74
CA THR A 98 1.67 3.35 15.82
C THR A 98 0.84 2.63 16.90
N ASP A 99 -0.30 3.23 17.31
CA ASP A 99 -1.27 2.62 18.25
C ASP A 99 -1.93 1.34 17.67
N GLU A 100 -1.79 1.13 16.37
CA GLU A 100 -2.13 -0.11 15.66
C GLU A 100 -0.87 -0.97 15.55
N LEU A 101 -0.99 -2.23 15.96
CA LEU A 101 0.14 -3.15 16.03
C LEU A 101 0.62 -3.57 14.63
N VAL A 102 1.45 -2.76 13.99
CA VAL A 102 2.09 -3.09 12.70
C VAL A 102 3.30 -4.01 12.95
N ILE A 103 3.31 -5.18 12.31
CA ILE A 103 4.40 -6.17 12.43
C ILE A 103 5.44 -5.90 11.35
N LEU A 104 6.59 -5.35 11.74
CA LEU A 104 7.76 -5.22 10.86
C LEU A 104 8.76 -6.35 11.18
N VAL A 105 8.96 -7.29 10.25
CA VAL A 105 9.98 -8.35 10.39
C VAL A 105 11.30 -7.86 9.80
N MET A 106 12.20 -7.39 10.65
CA MET A 106 13.56 -7.01 10.27
C MET A 106 14.52 -8.15 10.65
N ILE A 107 15.00 -8.91 9.67
CA ILE A 107 16.04 -9.92 9.87
C ILE A 107 17.39 -9.22 9.74
N ARG A 108 18.05 -8.95 10.86
CA ARG A 108 19.41 -8.41 10.88
C ARG A 108 20.40 -9.56 11.03
N PHE A 109 21.14 -9.87 9.97
CA PHE A 109 22.33 -10.72 10.06
C PHE A 109 23.45 -9.89 10.70
N ILE A 110 24.16 -10.47 11.68
CA ILE A 110 25.45 -9.95 12.18
C ILE A 110 26.54 -10.43 11.21
#